data_AF-A0A6B3ERB1-F1
#
_entry.id   AF-A0A6B3ERB1-F1
#
_cell.length_a   1.000
_cell.length_b   1.000
_cell.length_c   1.000
_cell.angle_alpha   90.00
_cell.angle_beta   90.00
_cell.angle_gamma   90.00
#
_symmetry.space_group_name_H-M   'P 1'
#
loop_
_entity.id
_entity.type
_entity.pdbx_description
1 polymer ?
#
loop_
_entity_poly.entity_id
_entity_poly.type
_entity_poly.pdbx_seq_one_letter_code
_entity_poly.pdbx_strand_id
1 'polypeptide(L)' 'MLGEYRISGRRAADIAADVEQAVGRGELGPGEVLPPMRELAADLGVNPNTVAAAYRTLRER' A
#
# COMPACT_ATOMS: atom_id res chain seq x y z
N MET A 1 4.10 12.31 7.27
CA MET A 1 3.21 12.72 6.17
C MET A 1 3.85 12.22 4.90
N LEU A 2 3.53 10.99 4.48
CA LEU A 2 3.99 10.45 3.21
C LEU A 2 3.33 11.29 2.12
N GLY A 3 4.15 12.00 1.32
CA GLY A 3 3.67 12.91 0.28
C GLY A 3 2.74 12.19 -0.67
N GLU A 4 1.57 12.78 -0.93
CA GLU A 4 0.62 12.54 -2.03
C GLU A 4 0.36 11.12 -2.60
N TYR A 5 0.77 10.02 -1.95
CA TYR A 5 0.42 8.65 -2.36
C TYR A 5 -0.93 8.33 -1.80
N ARG A 6 -1.97 8.74 -2.52
CA ARG A 6 -3.34 8.37 -2.19
C ARG A 6 -3.57 6.93 -2.62
N ILE A 7 -2.99 5.98 -1.88
CA ILE A 7 -3.51 4.63 -1.84
C ILE A 7 -5.01 4.79 -1.55
N SER A 8 -5.84 4.26 -2.43
CA SER A 8 -7.30 4.42 -2.34
C SER A 8 -8.04 3.12 -2.65
N GLY A 9 -7.31 2.09 -3.08
CA GLY A 9 -7.81 0.74 -3.27
C GLY A 9 -8.56 0.22 -2.04
N ARG A 10 -9.71 -0.40 -2.29
CA ARG A 10 -10.52 -1.06 -1.24
C ARG A 10 -10.33 -2.58 -1.20
N ARG A 11 -9.66 -3.15 -2.19
CA ARG A 11 -9.29 -4.57 -2.26
C ARG A 11 -7.78 -4.72 -2.25
N ALA A 12 -7.31 -5.90 -1.84
CA ALA A 12 -5.88 -6.19 -1.74
C ALA A 12 -5.13 -5.97 -3.06
N ALA A 13 -5.73 -6.38 -4.18
CA ALA A 13 -5.14 -6.20 -5.51
C ALA A 13 -5.01 -4.71 -5.90
N ASP A 14 -6.04 -3.91 -5.60
CA ASP A 14 -6.04 -2.47 -5.89
C ASP A 14 -4.99 -1.75 -5.03
N ILE A 15 -4.90 -2.08 -3.73
CA ILE A 15 -3.90 -1.53 -2.81
C ILE A 15 -2.48 -1.88 -3.28
N ALA A 16 -2.25 -3.12 -3.72
CA ALA A 16 -0.95 -3.53 -4.25
C ALA A 16 -0.60 -2.77 -5.54
N ALA A 17 -1.55 -2.61 -6.45
CA ALA A 17 -1.35 -1.85 -7.68
C ALA A 17 -1.03 -0.37 -7.41
N ASP A 18 -1.74 0.27 -6.47
CA ASP A 18 -1.47 1.66 -6.07
C ASP A 18 -0.03 1.81 -5.54
N VAL A 19 0.42 0.86 -4.70
CA VAL A 19 1.79 0.86 -4.17
C VAL A 19 2.82 0.63 -5.27
N GLU A 20 2.60 -0.32 -6.19
CA GLU A 20 3.49 -0.54 -7.34
C GLU A 20 3.61 0.70 -8.22
N GLN A 21 2.50 1.41 -8.46
CA GLN A 21 2.54 2.66 -9.21
C GLN A 21 3.34 3.73 -8.50
N ALA A 22 3.18 3.88 -7.18
CA ALA A 22 3.99 4.81 -6.39
C ALA A 22 5.48 4.44 -6.44
N VAL A 23 5.84 3.16 -6.36
CA VAL A 23 7.25 2.75 -6.55
C VAL A 23 7.73 3.09 -7.97
N GLY A 24 6.92 2.79 -8.99
CA GLY A 24 7.24 3.04 -10.40
C GLY A 24 7.37 4.53 -10.76
N ARG A 25 6.69 5.42 -10.02
CA ARG A 25 6.79 6.88 -10.17
C ARG A 25 8.02 7.47 -9.44
N GLY A 26 8.79 6.64 -8.73
CA GLY A 26 9.91 7.10 -7.87
C GLY A 26 9.42 7.78 -6.59
N GLU A 27 8.15 7.57 -6.28
CA GLU A 27 7.42 8.18 -5.20
C GLU A 27 7.65 7.40 -3.90
N LEU A 28 7.68 6.06 -3.98
CA LEU A 28 8.22 5.19 -2.94
C LEU A 28 9.60 4.67 -3.35
N GLY A 29 10.63 5.11 -2.64
CA GLY A 29 12.01 4.73 -2.91
C GLY A 29 12.37 3.33 -2.40
N PRO A 30 13.43 2.70 -2.96
CA PRO A 30 14.00 1.47 -2.40
C PRO A 30 14.45 1.68 -0.95
N GLY A 31 13.98 0.82 -0.04
CA GLY A 31 14.27 0.92 1.40
C GLY A 31 13.33 1.85 2.16
N GLU A 32 12.43 2.54 1.47
CA GLU A 32 11.36 3.30 2.11
C GLU A 32 10.30 2.34 2.67
N VAL A 33 9.85 2.61 3.89
CA VAL A 33 9.00 1.69 4.64
C VAL A 33 7.54 2.00 4.31
N LEU A 34 6.81 0.98 3.86
CA LEU A 34 5.36 1.09 3.69
C LEU A 34 4.68 1.39 5.03
N PRO A 35 3.53 2.11 5.02
CA PRO A 35 2.79 2.39 6.24
C PRO A 35 2.48 1.11 7.03
N PRO A 36 2.38 1.18 8.37
CA PRO A 36 1.90 0.06 9.17
C PRO A 36 0.52 -0.40 8.68
N MET A 37 0.31 -1.71 8.56
CA MET A 37 -0.93 -2.29 8.01
C MET A 37 -2.19 -1.74 8.69
N ARG A 38 -2.15 -1.56 10.02
CA ARG A 38 -3.29 -1.09 10.81
C ARG A 38 -3.59 0.39 10.59
N GLU A 39 -2.55 1.19 10.36
CA GLU A 39 -2.69 2.63 10.09
C GLU A 39 -3.30 2.81 8.70
N LEU A 40 -2.73 2.16 7.69
CA LEU A 40 -3.27 2.20 6.33
C LEU A 40 -4.70 1.64 6.26
N ALA A 41 -5.00 0.57 6.99
CA ALA A 41 -6.34 0.02 7.03
C ALA A 41 -7.36 0.99 7.65
N ALA A 42 -6.95 1.72 8.70
CA ALA A 42 -7.79 2.74 9.33
C ALA A 42 -8.05 3.91 8.38
N ASP A 43 -7.00 4.40 7.71
CA ASP A 43 -7.09 5.50 6.75
C ASP A 43 -7.96 5.16 5.54
N LEU A 44 -7.85 3.92 5.05
CA LEU A 44 -8.64 3.42 3.92
C LEU A 44 -10.05 2.94 4.31
N GLY A 45 -10.33 2.76 5.61
CA GLY A 45 -11.56 2.15 6.09
C GLY A 45 -11.77 0.69 5.65
N VAL A 46 -10.68 -0.07 5.51
CA VAL A 46 -10.70 -1.49 5.09
C VAL A 46 -10.27 -2.43 6.22
N ASN A 47 -10.46 -3.73 6.03
CA ASN A 47 -9.97 -4.72 6.99
C ASN A 47 -8.43 -4.78 6.95
N PRO A 48 -7.71 -4.80 8.10
CA PRO A 48 -6.25 -4.94 8.14
C PRO A 48 -5.73 -6.17 7.38
N ASN A 49 -6.50 -7.26 7.33
CA ASN A 49 -6.15 -8.46 6.55
C ASN A 49 -6.13 -8.18 5.04
N THR A 50 -6.92 -7.23 4.55
CA THR A 50 -6.92 -6.79 3.15
C THR A 50 -5.59 -6.10 2.80
N VAL A 51 -5.09 -5.25 3.71
CA VAL A 51 -3.78 -4.61 3.56
C VAL A 51 -2.65 -5.64 3.66
N ALA A 52 -2.75 -6.57 4.62
CA ALA A 52 -1.78 -7.65 4.76
C ALA A 52 -1.69 -8.53 3.49
N ALA A 53 -2.84 -8.84 2.87
CA ALA A 53 -2.88 -9.56 1.60
C ALA A 53 -2.23 -8.74 0.47
N ALA A 54 -2.44 -7.42 0.41
CA ALA A 54 -1.78 -6.56 -0.57
C ALA A 54 -0.25 -6.61 -0.43
N TYR A 55 0.26 -6.43 0.79
CA TYR A 55 1.71 -6.47 1.06
C TYR A 55 2.32 -7.85 0.79
N ARG A 56 1.54 -8.92 1.02
CA ARG A 56 1.96 -10.27 0.67
C ARG A 56 2.10 -10.42 -0.85
N THR A 57 1.11 -9.97 -1.62
CA THR A 57 1.17 -10.00 -3.09
C THR A 57 2.36 -9.21 -3.63
N LEU A 58 2.71 -8.06 -3.03
CA LEU A 58 3.89 -7.29 -3.41
C LEU A 58 5.21 -8.01 -3.13
N ARG A 59 5.28 -8.81 -2.06
CA ARG A 59 6.48 -9.59 -1.71
C ARG A 59 6.65 -10.84 -2.57
N GLU A 60 5.56 -11.39 -3.07
CA GLU A 60 5.55 -12.60 -3.90
C GLU A 60 5.84 -12.30 -5.39
N ARG A 61 5.97 -11.03 -5.77
CA ARG A 61 6.35 -10.56 -7.11
C ARG A 61 7.83 -10.21 -7.17
#